data_AF-A0AAT9H789-F1
#
_entry.id   AF-A0AAT9H789-F1
#
_cell.length_a   1.000
_cell.length_b   1.000
_cell.length_c   1.000
_cell.angle_alpha   90.00
_cell.angle_beta   90.00
_cell.angle_gamma   90.00
#
_symmetry.space_group_name_H-M   'P 1'
#
loop_
_entity.id
_entity.type
_entity.pdbx_description
1 polymer ?
#
loop_
_entity_poly.entity_id
_entity_poly.type
_entity_poly.pdbx_seq_one_letter_code
_entity_poly.pdbx_strand_id
1 'polypeptide(L)'
;MKIEIWSDIMCPFCYIGKRQLETALAEFPNNEFEIEWKSFQLDPTIEPQTGKDVYTFLAERKDISVEQSIEIHKGVVEHAKSVGLDYHFDKAIVSNSLSAHRIIHLAKAKNLADEMEEIFFKAYFTEGRDLNDPDTLIELGVKAGLSPEEVKETVENERLYISDVHTDLIQAQNMGIQGVPFFVFDRKYAVSGAQPVEAFVNTIKEVQK
;
A
#
# COMPACT_ATOMS: atom_id res chain seq x y z
N MET A 1 -11.46 15.02 10.38
CA MET A 1 -10.69 15.37 9.16
C MET A 1 -10.54 14.12 8.34
N LYS A 2 -10.83 14.19 7.05
CA LYS A 2 -10.68 13.05 6.14
C LYS A 2 -9.31 13.07 5.48
N ILE A 3 -8.66 11.91 5.46
CA ILE A 3 -7.36 11.71 4.82
C ILE A 3 -7.50 10.56 3.83
N GLU A 4 -7.47 10.89 2.55
CA GLU A 4 -7.47 9.90 1.47
C GLU A 4 -6.03 9.54 1.09
N ILE A 5 -5.74 8.24 1.00
CA ILE A 5 -4.38 7.73 0.80
C ILE A 5 -4.38 6.81 -0.41
N TRP A 6 -3.76 7.27 -1.51
CA TRP A 6 -3.46 6.38 -2.63
C TRP A 6 -2.20 5.59 -2.32
N SER A 7 -2.32 4.27 -2.43
CA SER A 7 -1.33 3.31 -1.98
C SER A 7 -1.26 2.12 -2.92
N ASP A 8 -0.11 1.45 -2.93
CA ASP A 8 0.03 0.12 -3.51
C ASP A 8 0.76 -0.80 -2.53
N ILE A 9 0.26 -2.01 -2.34
CA ILE A 9 0.79 -3.02 -1.40
C ILE A 9 2.25 -3.41 -1.71
N MET A 10 2.69 -3.24 -2.96
CA MET A 10 4.07 -3.46 -3.38
C MET A 10 4.99 -2.24 -3.24
N CYS A 11 4.45 -1.08 -2.88
CA CYS A 11 5.24 0.14 -2.74
C CYS A 11 5.86 0.22 -1.33
N PRO A 12 7.19 0.08 -1.18
CA PRO A 12 7.80 0.09 0.15
C PRO A 12 7.64 1.42 0.87
N PHE A 13 7.56 2.52 0.11
CA PHE A 13 7.33 3.84 0.66
C PHE A 13 5.88 4.03 1.14
N CYS A 14 4.90 3.25 0.66
CA CYS A 14 3.53 3.37 1.17
C CYS A 14 3.44 2.96 2.63
N TYR A 15 4.09 1.85 2.99
CA TYR A 15 4.10 1.38 4.37
C TYR A 15 5.00 2.23 5.29
N ILE A 16 6.12 2.76 4.79
CA ILE A 16 6.91 3.79 5.51
C ILE A 16 6.07 5.05 5.75
N GLY A 17 5.38 5.52 4.71
CA GLY A 17 4.50 6.69 4.78
C GLY A 17 3.33 6.48 5.74
N LYS A 18 2.77 5.26 5.83
CA LYS A 18 1.77 4.89 6.84
C LYS A 18 2.31 5.13 8.25
N ARG A 19 3.51 4.64 8.57
CA ARG A 19 4.15 4.85 9.89
C ARG A 19 4.42 6.32 10.20
N GLN A 20 4.88 7.07 9.21
CA GLN A 20 5.12 8.52 9.38
C GLN A 20 3.82 9.28 9.63
N LEU A 21 2.76 8.96 8.87
CA LEU A 21 1.43 9.54 9.08
C LEU A 21 0.90 9.18 10.47
N GLU A 22 0.89 7.90 10.86
CA GLU A 22 0.42 7.45 12.18
C GLU A 22 1.13 8.18 13.32
N THR A 23 2.46 8.34 13.19
CA THR A 23 3.26 9.09 14.16
C THR A 23 2.81 10.55 14.23
N ALA A 24 2.54 11.19 13.08
CA ALA A 24 2.04 12.56 13.03
C ALA A 24 0.64 12.69 13.63
N LEU A 25 -0.26 11.75 13.36
CA LEU A 25 -1.64 11.76 13.89
C LEU A 25 -1.67 11.63 15.41
N ALA A 26 -0.72 10.90 16.01
CA ALA A 26 -0.58 10.77 17.45
C ALA A 26 -0.30 12.11 18.18
N GLU A 27 0.20 13.14 17.47
CA GLU A 27 0.35 14.50 18.03
C GLU A 27 -0.97 15.26 18.19
N PHE A 28 -2.08 14.73 17.64
CA PHE A 28 -3.41 15.35 17.67
C PHE A 28 -4.44 14.44 18.36
N PRO A 29 -4.27 14.09 19.65
CA PRO A 29 -5.08 13.07 20.32
C PRO A 29 -6.56 13.44 20.50
N ASN A 30 -6.91 14.72 20.34
CA ASN A 30 -8.28 15.22 20.47
C ASN A 30 -8.98 15.36 19.10
N ASN A 31 -8.33 14.94 18.02
CA ASN A 31 -8.85 15.06 16.67
C ASN A 31 -9.33 13.70 16.16
N GLU A 32 -10.49 13.69 15.51
CA GLU A 32 -10.99 12.53 14.79
C GLU A 32 -10.49 12.57 13.34
N PHE A 33 -9.81 11.49 12.93
CA PHE A 33 -9.32 11.28 11.58
C PHE A 33 -10.09 10.13 10.91
N GLU A 34 -10.65 10.39 9.74
CA GLU A 34 -11.22 9.36 8.86
C GLU A 34 -10.17 9.01 7.81
N ILE A 35 -9.56 7.83 7.93
CA ILE A 35 -8.60 7.33 6.96
C ILE A 35 -9.35 6.57 5.87
N GLU A 36 -9.18 7.00 4.62
CA GLU A 36 -9.74 6.31 3.46
C GLU A 36 -8.62 5.87 2.52
N TRP A 37 -8.36 4.57 2.50
CA TRP A 37 -7.44 3.97 1.52
C TRP A 37 -8.06 3.94 0.12
N LYS A 38 -7.21 4.23 -0.86
CA LYS A 38 -7.52 4.32 -2.29
C LYS A 38 -6.54 3.47 -3.06
N SER A 39 -7.06 2.71 -4.03
CA SER A 39 -6.24 1.83 -4.85
C SER A 39 -5.32 2.62 -5.79
N PHE A 40 -4.06 2.21 -5.87
CA PHE A 40 -3.11 2.57 -6.92
C PHE A 40 -2.31 1.34 -7.33
N GLN A 41 -1.99 1.20 -8.62
CA GLN A 41 -1.09 0.14 -9.10
C GLN A 41 0.15 0.78 -9.69
N LEU A 42 1.31 0.56 -9.06
CA LEU A 42 2.61 0.97 -9.59
C LEU A 42 2.84 0.39 -10.98
N ASP A 43 2.42 -0.86 -11.16
CA ASP A 43 2.49 -1.54 -12.44
C ASP A 43 1.35 -2.56 -12.59
N PRO A 44 0.25 -2.19 -13.27
CA PRO A 44 -0.86 -3.11 -13.51
C PRO A 44 -0.53 -4.22 -14.52
N THR A 45 0.63 -4.14 -15.19
CA THR A 45 1.06 -5.11 -16.22
C THR A 45 1.85 -6.28 -15.63
N ILE A 46 2.12 -6.28 -14.32
CA ILE A 46 2.82 -7.40 -13.67
C ILE A 46 1.96 -8.66 -13.83
N GLU A 47 2.53 -9.70 -14.43
CA GLU A 47 1.98 -11.04 -14.38
C GLU A 47 2.68 -11.82 -13.26
N PRO A 48 2.02 -12.78 -12.58
CA PRO A 48 2.68 -13.64 -11.61
C PRO A 48 3.90 -14.34 -12.25
N GLN A 49 5.11 -14.05 -11.74
CA GLN A 49 6.35 -14.63 -12.27
C GLN A 49 6.93 -15.60 -11.26
N THR A 50 6.91 -16.89 -11.57
CA THR A 50 7.56 -17.91 -10.74
C THR A 50 9.07 -17.77 -10.82
N GLY A 51 9.73 -17.63 -9.67
CA GLY A 51 11.19 -17.75 -9.53
C GLY A 51 12.00 -16.49 -9.84
N LYS A 52 11.36 -15.34 -10.07
CA LYS A 52 12.05 -14.06 -10.25
C LYS A 52 12.03 -13.26 -8.95
N ASP A 53 13.22 -12.95 -8.44
CA ASP A 53 13.36 -12.12 -7.25
C ASP A 53 13.12 -10.62 -7.55
N VAL A 54 12.79 -9.86 -6.50
CA VAL A 54 12.48 -8.43 -6.62
C VAL A 54 13.67 -7.57 -7.08
N TYR A 55 14.91 -8.01 -6.82
CA TYR A 55 16.11 -7.27 -7.25
C TYR A 55 16.26 -7.36 -8.76
N THR A 56 16.17 -8.57 -9.32
CA THR A 56 16.19 -8.82 -10.76
C THR A 56 14.99 -8.15 -11.44
N PHE A 57 13.81 -8.23 -10.83
CA PHE A 57 12.61 -7.54 -11.35
C PHE A 57 12.81 -6.02 -11.47
N LEU A 58 13.28 -5.36 -10.41
CA LEU A 58 13.52 -3.92 -10.45
C LEU A 58 14.64 -3.57 -11.43
N ALA A 59 15.71 -4.37 -11.49
CA ALA A 59 16.85 -4.16 -12.39
C ALA A 59 16.39 -4.08 -13.85
N GLU A 60 15.59 -5.06 -14.30
CA GLU A 60 15.04 -5.06 -15.66
C GLU A 60 14.06 -3.91 -15.90
N ARG A 61 13.18 -3.61 -14.93
CA ARG A 61 12.19 -2.53 -15.07
C ARG A 61 12.81 -1.14 -15.14
N LYS A 62 13.97 -0.93 -14.50
CA LYS A 62 14.68 0.34 -14.44
C LYS A 62 15.86 0.42 -15.42
N ASP A 63 16.15 -0.66 -16.15
CA ASP A 63 17.33 -0.78 -17.02
C ASP A 63 18.64 -0.47 -16.27
N ILE A 64 18.83 -1.14 -15.13
CA ILE A 64 20.01 -1.02 -14.25
C ILE A 64 20.60 -2.40 -13.92
N SER A 65 21.80 -2.44 -13.34
CA SER A 65 22.38 -3.71 -12.89
C SER A 65 21.68 -4.27 -11.65
N VAL A 66 21.77 -5.58 -11.44
CA VAL A 66 21.22 -6.23 -10.23
C VAL A 66 21.91 -5.70 -8.97
N GLU A 67 23.21 -5.40 -9.04
CA GLU A 67 23.96 -4.81 -7.92
C GLU A 67 23.44 -3.41 -7.57
N GLN A 68 23.12 -2.59 -8.57
CA GLN A 68 22.50 -1.28 -8.36
C GLN A 68 21.10 -1.43 -7.74
N SER A 69 20.32 -2.40 -8.20
CA SER A 69 19.01 -2.72 -7.63
C SER A 69 19.12 -3.14 -6.16
N ILE A 70 20.09 -4.00 -5.81
CA ILE A 70 20.35 -4.40 -4.42
C ILE A 70 20.71 -3.19 -3.55
N GLU A 71 21.55 -2.28 -4.04
CA GLU A 71 21.94 -1.09 -3.28
C GLU A 71 20.78 -0.12 -3.05
N ILE A 72 19.90 0.05 -4.05
CA ILE A 72 18.65 0.81 -3.90
C ILE A 72 17.79 0.19 -2.79
N HIS A 73 17.60 -1.13 -2.82
CA HIS A 73 16.80 -1.82 -1.81
C HIS A 73 17.42 -1.73 -0.41
N LYS A 74 18.75 -1.75 -0.27
CA LYS A 74 19.40 -1.54 1.05
C LYS A 74 19.04 -0.19 1.65
N GLY A 75 19.11 0.89 0.86
CA GLY A 75 18.70 2.22 1.33
C GLY A 75 17.23 2.26 1.76
N VAL A 76 16.35 1.53 1.05
CA VAL A 76 14.93 1.39 1.42
C VAL A 76 14.77 0.62 2.74
N VAL A 77 15.53 -0.46 2.96
CA VAL A 77 15.52 -1.22 4.23
C VAL A 77 15.99 -0.34 5.40
N GLU A 78 17.03 0.47 5.20
CA GLU A 78 17.51 1.41 6.23
C GLU A 78 16.46 2.46 6.59
N HIS A 79 15.74 2.99 5.60
CA HIS A 79 14.65 3.94 5.84
C HIS A 79 13.45 3.26 6.52
N ALA A 80 13.08 2.04 6.12
CA ALA A 80 12.04 1.28 6.79
C ALA A 80 12.39 1.04 8.27
N LYS A 81 13.65 0.69 8.55
CA LYS A 81 14.15 0.49 9.91
C LYS A 81 14.06 1.76 10.77
N SER A 82 14.31 2.94 10.20
CA SER A 82 14.19 4.20 10.96
C SER A 82 12.77 4.51 11.41
N VAL A 83 11.75 3.91 10.79
CA VAL A 83 10.34 4.02 11.20
C VAL A 83 9.80 2.74 11.85
N GLY A 84 10.69 1.84 12.30
CA GLY A 84 10.33 0.64 13.06
C GLY A 84 9.85 -0.55 12.22
N LEU A 85 10.07 -0.54 10.91
CA LEU A 85 9.73 -1.64 10.00
C LEU A 85 10.95 -2.52 9.72
N ASP A 86 10.75 -3.84 9.62
CA ASP A 86 11.80 -4.82 9.29
C ASP A 86 11.49 -5.46 7.94
N TYR A 87 12.17 -4.97 6.89
CA TYR A 87 11.95 -5.42 5.51
C TYR A 87 12.90 -6.54 5.12
N HIS A 88 12.37 -7.52 4.37
CA HIS A 88 13.05 -8.71 3.89
C HIS A 88 12.77 -8.90 2.39
N PHE A 89 13.34 -8.02 1.55
CA PHE A 89 13.16 -8.09 0.10
C PHE A 89 13.70 -9.37 -0.54
N ASP A 90 14.65 -10.04 0.09
CA ASP A 90 15.12 -11.37 -0.31
C ASP A 90 14.02 -12.44 -0.27
N LYS A 91 12.95 -12.22 0.49
CA LYS A 91 11.78 -13.11 0.58
C LYS A 91 10.58 -12.61 -0.23
N ALA A 92 10.59 -11.35 -0.67
CA ALA A 92 9.45 -10.74 -1.32
C ALA A 92 9.20 -11.40 -2.69
N ILE A 93 7.92 -11.63 -2.99
CA ILE A 93 7.48 -12.27 -4.23
C ILE A 93 6.81 -11.22 -5.11
N VAL A 94 7.34 -11.00 -6.31
CA VAL A 94 6.74 -10.08 -7.28
C VAL A 94 5.31 -10.51 -7.57
N SER A 95 4.35 -9.65 -7.24
CA SER A 95 2.92 -9.97 -7.28
C SER A 95 2.16 -8.95 -8.12
N ASN A 96 1.02 -9.32 -8.71
CA ASN A 96 0.09 -8.29 -9.19
C ASN A 96 -0.78 -7.84 -8.00
N SER A 97 -0.84 -6.53 -7.74
CA SER A 97 -1.58 -6.00 -6.59
C SER A 97 -3.10 -5.93 -6.77
N LEU A 98 -3.64 -6.26 -7.95
CA LEU A 98 -5.06 -6.09 -8.26
C LEU A 98 -5.96 -6.89 -7.32
N SER A 99 -5.65 -8.17 -7.08
CA SER A 99 -6.45 -9.02 -6.19
C SER A 99 -6.41 -8.51 -4.75
N ALA A 100 -5.25 -8.05 -4.28
CA ALA A 100 -5.10 -7.43 -2.96
C ALA A 100 -5.95 -6.15 -2.84
N HIS A 101 -5.90 -5.26 -3.84
CA HIS A 101 -6.73 -4.04 -3.88
C HIS A 101 -8.23 -4.36 -3.84
N ARG A 102 -8.68 -5.37 -4.59
CA ARG A 102 -10.08 -5.82 -4.57
C ARG A 102 -10.50 -6.29 -3.18
N ILE A 103 -9.62 -7.01 -2.46
CA ILE A 103 -9.86 -7.41 -1.07
C ILE A 103 -9.84 -6.22 -0.11
N ILE A 104 -8.99 -5.20 -0.34
CA ILE A 104 -9.02 -3.95 0.44
C ILE A 104 -10.37 -3.24 0.27
N HIS A 105 -10.96 -3.24 -0.93
CA HIS A 105 -12.31 -2.70 -1.15
C HIS A 105 -13.40 -3.51 -0.43
N LEU A 106 -13.30 -4.85 -0.40
CA LEU A 106 -14.14 -5.68 0.46
C LEU A 106 -14.00 -5.28 1.94
N ALA A 107 -12.76 -5.13 2.42
CA ALA A 107 -12.47 -4.73 3.79
C ALA A 107 -13.00 -3.33 4.12
N LYS A 108 -12.93 -2.40 3.17
CA LYS A 108 -13.46 -1.04 3.28
C LYS A 108 -14.97 -1.03 3.56
N ALA A 109 -15.74 -1.89 2.90
CA ALA A 109 -17.18 -2.03 3.16
C ALA A 109 -17.50 -2.51 4.61
N LYS A 110 -16.49 -3.00 5.33
CA LYS A 110 -16.57 -3.49 6.72
C LYS A 110 -15.77 -2.64 7.71
N ASN A 111 -15.23 -1.49 7.29
CA ASN A 111 -14.34 -0.64 8.09
C ASN A 111 -13.03 -1.33 8.53
N LEU A 112 -12.53 -2.26 7.72
CA LEU A 112 -11.31 -3.04 7.98
C LEU A 112 -10.18 -2.72 6.98
N ALA A 113 -10.32 -1.66 6.18
CA ALA A 113 -9.34 -1.34 5.13
C ALA A 113 -7.93 -1.05 5.68
N ASP A 114 -7.82 -0.31 6.79
CA ASP A 114 -6.52 0.01 7.39
C ASP A 114 -5.80 -1.24 7.93
N GLU A 115 -6.55 -2.12 8.60
CA GLU A 115 -6.04 -3.42 9.07
C GLU A 115 -5.64 -4.31 7.89
N MET A 116 -6.41 -4.29 6.80
CA MET A 116 -6.11 -5.09 5.61
C MET A 116 -4.84 -4.60 4.89
N GLU A 117 -4.65 -3.28 4.76
CA GLU A 117 -3.40 -2.67 4.24
C GLU A 117 -2.21 -3.06 5.11
N GLU A 118 -2.32 -2.93 6.44
CA GLU A 118 -1.29 -3.34 7.40
C GLU A 118 -0.89 -4.82 7.24
N ILE A 119 -1.89 -5.71 7.14
CA ILE A 119 -1.66 -7.14 6.96
C ILE A 119 -0.99 -7.45 5.63
N PHE A 120 -1.43 -6.85 4.52
CA PHE A 120 -0.81 -7.08 3.21
C PHE A 120 0.60 -6.54 3.14
N PHE A 121 0.85 -5.34 3.68
CA PHE A 121 2.20 -4.79 3.76
C PHE A 121 3.14 -5.70 4.55
N LYS A 122 2.71 -6.16 5.74
CA LYS A 122 3.51 -7.08 6.54
C LYS A 122 3.74 -8.42 5.83
N ALA A 123 2.70 -8.97 5.22
CA ALA A 123 2.76 -10.21 4.47
C ALA A 123 3.80 -10.13 3.33
N TYR A 124 3.81 -9.02 2.61
CA TYR A 124 4.71 -8.79 1.48
C TYR A 124 6.15 -8.44 1.92
N PHE A 125 6.31 -7.38 2.72
CA PHE A 125 7.63 -6.81 3.02
C PHE A 125 8.40 -7.54 4.11
N THR A 126 7.72 -8.25 5.02
CA THR A 126 8.36 -8.91 6.16
C THR A 126 8.24 -10.43 6.07
N GLU A 127 7.05 -10.95 5.73
CA GLU A 127 6.79 -12.38 5.83
C GLU A 127 7.11 -13.16 4.53
N GLY A 128 7.26 -12.48 3.39
CA GLY A 128 7.56 -13.12 2.09
C GLY A 128 6.40 -13.98 1.57
N ARG A 129 5.16 -13.58 1.88
CA ARG A 129 3.95 -14.27 1.44
C ARG A 129 3.67 -13.99 -0.04
N ASP A 130 3.18 -14.99 -0.76
CA ASP A 130 2.80 -14.85 -2.17
C ASP A 130 1.40 -14.23 -2.29
N LEU A 131 1.32 -12.97 -2.69
CA LEU A 131 0.03 -12.28 -2.86
C LEU A 131 -0.63 -12.54 -4.22
N ASN A 132 -0.04 -13.40 -5.06
CA ASN A 132 -0.71 -13.97 -6.22
C ASN A 132 -1.49 -15.24 -5.86
N ASP A 133 -1.19 -15.88 -4.73
CA ASP A 133 -1.78 -17.15 -4.32
C ASP A 133 -3.17 -16.95 -3.66
N PRO A 134 -4.24 -17.51 -4.24
CA PRO A 134 -5.59 -17.42 -3.69
C PRO A 134 -5.70 -17.85 -2.22
N ASP A 135 -5.03 -18.94 -1.83
CA ASP A 135 -5.14 -19.48 -0.47
C ASP A 135 -4.47 -18.53 0.54
N THR A 136 -3.32 -17.97 0.18
CA THR A 136 -2.66 -16.90 0.96
C THR A 136 -3.55 -15.67 1.11
N LEU A 137 -4.20 -15.21 0.03
CA LEU A 137 -5.10 -14.06 0.10
C LEU A 137 -6.30 -14.31 1.02
N ILE A 138 -6.89 -15.52 0.98
CA ILE A 138 -7.98 -15.93 1.87
C ILE A 138 -7.52 -15.94 3.33
N GLU A 139 -6.37 -16.56 3.63
CA GLU A 139 -5.83 -16.59 5.00
C GLU A 139 -5.61 -15.18 5.56
N LEU A 140 -5.01 -14.29 4.77
CA LEU A 140 -4.73 -12.91 5.17
C LEU A 140 -6.01 -12.09 5.35
N GLY A 141 -7.00 -12.25 4.47
CA GLY A 141 -8.30 -11.59 4.62
C GLY A 141 -9.04 -12.04 5.89
N VAL A 142 -8.99 -13.34 6.22
CA VAL A 142 -9.57 -13.87 7.46
C VAL A 142 -8.86 -13.32 8.69
N LYS A 143 -7.53 -13.19 8.64
CA LYS A 143 -6.73 -12.57 9.70
C LYS A 143 -7.14 -11.11 9.95
N ALA A 144 -7.58 -10.38 8.93
CA ALA A 144 -8.14 -9.03 9.04
C ALA A 144 -9.56 -8.98 9.61
N GLY A 145 -10.21 -10.14 9.81
CA GLY A 145 -11.60 -10.24 10.29
C GLY A 145 -12.66 -10.35 9.21
N LEU A 146 -12.28 -10.56 7.94
CA LEU A 146 -13.23 -10.81 6.85
C LEU A 146 -13.77 -12.26 6.89
N SER A 147 -14.95 -12.50 6.31
CA SER A 147 -15.45 -13.88 6.15
C SER A 147 -14.60 -14.61 5.11
N PRO A 148 -14.20 -15.87 5.39
CA PRO A 148 -13.50 -16.70 4.41
C PRO A 148 -14.25 -16.81 3.08
N GLU A 149 -15.58 -16.93 3.14
CA GLU A 149 -16.46 -17.06 1.97
C GLU A 149 -16.45 -15.80 1.10
N GLU A 150 -16.52 -14.61 1.71
CA GLU A 150 -16.51 -13.33 0.96
C GLU A 150 -15.14 -13.06 0.32
N VAL A 151 -14.05 -13.39 1.01
CA VAL A 151 -12.70 -13.24 0.45
C VAL A 151 -12.50 -14.22 -0.70
N LYS A 152 -12.90 -15.48 -0.50
CA LYS A 152 -12.86 -16.50 -1.55
C LYS A 152 -13.66 -16.08 -2.77
N GLU A 153 -14.89 -15.60 -2.59
CA GLU A 153 -15.71 -15.11 -3.69
C GLU A 153 -15.03 -13.93 -4.42
N THR A 154 -14.42 -13.01 -3.68
CA THR A 154 -13.66 -11.89 -4.26
C THR A 154 -12.50 -12.38 -5.11
N VAL A 155 -11.77 -13.40 -4.66
CA VAL A 155 -10.66 -13.97 -5.43
C VAL A 155 -11.15 -14.72 -6.67
N GLU A 156 -12.20 -15.54 -6.56
CA GLU A 156 -12.71 -16.39 -7.65
C GLU A 156 -13.52 -15.61 -8.70
N ASN A 157 -14.28 -14.59 -8.30
CA ASN A 157 -15.07 -13.76 -9.20
C ASN A 157 -14.34 -12.47 -9.53
N GLU A 158 -13.53 -12.47 -10.58
CA GLU A 158 -12.68 -11.36 -11.03
C GLU A 158 -13.41 -10.00 -11.22
N ARG A 159 -14.74 -10.00 -11.33
CA ARG A 159 -15.54 -8.78 -11.50
C ARG A 159 -15.86 -8.07 -10.18
N LEU A 160 -15.80 -8.76 -9.04
CA LEU A 160 -16.12 -8.13 -7.76
C LEU A 160 -15.08 -7.06 -7.42
N TYR A 161 -15.54 -5.88 -7.01
CA TYR A 161 -14.71 -4.73 -6.63
C TYR A 161 -13.78 -4.16 -7.73
N ILE A 162 -13.80 -4.70 -8.95
CA ILE A 162 -12.93 -4.21 -10.04
C ILE A 162 -13.27 -2.76 -10.42
N SER A 163 -14.56 -2.41 -10.40
CA SER A 163 -15.04 -1.05 -10.69
C SER A 163 -14.58 -0.06 -9.64
N ASP A 164 -14.49 -0.48 -8.38
CA ASP A 164 -14.04 0.37 -7.28
C ASP A 164 -12.55 0.66 -7.41
N VAL A 165 -11.74 -0.36 -7.70
CA VAL A 165 -10.30 -0.20 -8.01
C VAL A 165 -10.12 0.76 -9.19
N HIS A 166 -10.81 0.52 -10.31
CA HIS A 166 -10.71 1.41 -11.48
C HIS A 166 -11.15 2.84 -11.18
N THR A 167 -12.16 3.02 -10.32
CA THR A 167 -12.62 4.35 -9.91
C THR A 167 -11.51 5.10 -9.17
N ASP A 168 -10.80 4.44 -8.25
CA ASP A 168 -9.69 5.05 -7.52
C ASP A 168 -8.50 5.37 -8.44
N LEU A 169 -8.20 4.50 -9.42
CA LEU A 169 -7.18 4.73 -10.45
C LEU A 169 -7.51 5.94 -11.34
N ILE A 170 -8.76 6.05 -11.80
CA ILE A 170 -9.23 7.18 -12.61
C ILE A 170 -9.17 8.48 -11.78
N GLN A 171 -9.55 8.43 -10.51
CA GLN A 171 -9.41 9.59 -9.62
C GLN A 171 -7.95 10.02 -9.48
N ALA A 172 -7.03 9.08 -9.28
CA ALA A 172 -5.60 9.37 -9.21
C ALA A 172 -5.10 10.08 -10.47
N GLN A 173 -5.48 9.57 -11.65
CA GLN A 173 -5.14 10.18 -12.95
C GLN A 173 -5.70 11.59 -13.11
N ASN A 174 -6.98 11.79 -12.80
CA ASN A 174 -7.64 13.09 -12.88
C ASN A 174 -7.02 14.13 -11.94
N MET A 175 -6.45 13.67 -10.82
CA MET A 175 -5.73 14.51 -9.87
C MET A 175 -4.24 14.69 -10.22
N GLY A 176 -3.76 14.04 -11.28
CA GLY A 176 -2.35 14.10 -11.69
C GLY A 176 -1.39 13.33 -10.78
N ILE A 177 -1.89 12.36 -10.00
CA ILE A 177 -1.07 11.51 -9.14
C ILE A 177 -0.27 10.53 -10.01
N GLN A 178 1.06 10.63 -9.96
CA GLN A 178 2.00 9.80 -10.75
C GLN A 178 2.78 8.79 -9.89
N GLY A 179 2.59 8.80 -8.59
CA GLY A 179 3.31 7.93 -7.67
C GLY A 179 2.67 7.93 -6.29
N VAL A 180 3.03 6.93 -5.50
CA VAL A 180 2.46 6.64 -4.18
C VAL A 180 3.55 6.41 -3.13
N PRO A 181 3.30 6.68 -1.83
CA PRO A 181 2.01 7.08 -1.27
C PRO A 181 1.67 8.53 -1.61
N PHE A 182 0.37 8.80 -1.75
CA PHE A 182 -0.13 10.16 -1.97
C PHE A 182 -1.30 10.42 -1.02
N PHE A 183 -1.13 11.42 -0.16
CA PHE A 183 -2.04 11.74 0.92
C PHE A 183 -2.81 13.02 0.59
N VAL A 184 -4.12 13.00 0.77
CA VAL A 184 -5.01 14.14 0.50
C VAL A 184 -5.84 14.44 1.74
N PHE A 185 -5.67 15.64 2.27
CA PHE A 185 -6.29 16.10 3.51
C PHE A 185 -7.48 17.01 3.16
N ASP A 186 -8.70 16.58 3.54
CA ASP A 186 -9.99 17.24 3.26
C ASP A 186 -10.15 17.72 1.80
N ARG A 187 -9.54 17.01 0.83
CA ARG A 187 -9.49 17.40 -0.60
C ARG A 187 -8.95 18.83 -0.85
N LYS A 188 -8.20 19.39 0.10
CA LYS A 188 -7.62 20.76 0.04
C LYS A 188 -6.11 20.77 -0.09
N TYR A 189 -5.44 19.94 0.71
CA TYR A 189 -3.98 19.85 0.76
C TYR A 189 -3.53 18.44 0.41
N ALA A 190 -2.32 18.32 -0.13
CA ALA A 190 -1.74 17.04 -0.46
C ALA A 190 -0.28 16.94 -0.01
N VAL A 191 0.13 15.72 0.34
CA VAL A 191 1.50 15.35 0.62
C VAL A 191 1.85 14.18 -0.31
N SER A 192 2.93 14.34 -1.09
CA SER A 192 3.39 13.33 -2.05
C SER A 192 4.63 12.62 -1.53
N GLY A 193 4.57 11.28 -1.47
CA GLY A 193 5.63 10.41 -0.98
C GLY A 193 5.66 10.25 0.54
N ALA A 194 6.56 9.38 1.01
CA ALA A 194 6.86 9.14 2.42
C ALA A 194 7.67 10.32 3.01
N GLN A 195 6.98 11.42 3.29
CA GLN A 195 7.58 12.65 3.83
C GLN A 195 7.85 12.55 5.35
N PRO A 196 8.79 13.34 5.90
CA PRO A 196 9.01 13.41 7.33
C PRO A 196 7.74 13.74 8.13
N VAL A 197 7.67 13.29 9.38
CA VAL A 197 6.53 13.48 10.30
C VAL A 197 6.12 14.96 10.37
N GLU A 198 7.10 15.87 10.37
CA GLU A 198 6.87 17.32 10.46
C GLU A 198 6.07 17.86 9.27
N ALA A 199 6.24 17.27 8.08
CA ALA A 199 5.47 17.67 6.90
C ALA A 199 3.99 17.37 7.11
N PHE A 200 3.65 16.17 7.60
CA PHE A 200 2.29 15.77 7.92
C PHE A 200 1.69 16.63 9.04
N VAL A 201 2.43 16.85 10.13
CA VAL A 201 1.99 17.71 11.26
C VAL A 201 1.68 19.13 10.77
N ASN A 202 2.55 19.71 9.94
CA ASN A 202 2.33 21.05 9.39
C ASN A 202 1.11 21.09 8.48
N THR A 203 0.93 20.10 7.59
CA THR A 203 -0.26 20.02 6.73
C THR A 203 -1.55 19.93 7.55
N ILE A 204 -1.60 19.09 8.58
CA ILE A 204 -2.77 18.97 9.46
C ILE A 204 -3.09 20.31 10.13
N LYS A 205 -2.07 21.03 10.62
CA LYS A 205 -2.23 22.37 11.20
C LYS A 205 -2.77 23.38 10.19
N GLU A 206 -2.33 23.34 8.93
CA GLU A 206 -2.86 24.23 7.89
C GLU A 206 -4.31 23.91 7.53
N VAL A 207 -4.69 22.63 7.47
CA VAL A 207 -6.08 22.21 7.14
C VAL A 207 -7.07 22.63 8.24
N GLN A 208 -6.63 22.69 9.50
CA GLN A 208 -7.45 23.07 10.65
C GLN A 208 -7.69 24.57 10.81
N LYS A 209 -6.97 25.41 10.06
CA LYS A 209 -7.18 26.87 10.03
C LYS A 209 -8.42 27.23 9.20
#